data_AF-A0A7W8LN84-F1
#
_entry.id   AF-A0A7W8LN84-F1
#
_cell.length_a   1.000
_cell.length_b   1.000
_cell.length_c   1.000
_cell.angle_alpha   90.00
_cell.angle_beta   90.00
_cell.angle_gamma   90.00
#
_symmetry.space_group_name_H-M   'P 1'
#
loop_
_entity.id
_entity.type
_entity.pdbx_description
1 polymer ?
#
loop_
_entity_poly.entity_id
_entity_poly.type
_entity_poly.pdbx_seq_one_letter_code
_entity_poly.pdbx_strand_id
1 'polypeptide(L)'
;MKKFIAVVAALFCFAGFAFADELAELQKDPNFVDTSTRLIIPEDQHTTSKTAKVQIEYTPLTDEAHVYYTCMAVSYDQGEAMNTVLACLQDFQKENQYYSYKYMRKDSVKYFKDDKNLKWATYHSYVKFNR
;
A
#
# COMPACT_ATOMS: atom_id res chain seq x y z
N MET A 1 17.88 39.35 24.36
CA MET A 1 17.71 37.94 23.94
C MET A 1 16.49 37.67 23.04
N LYS A 2 15.47 38.53 22.94
CA LYS A 2 14.32 38.28 22.02
C LYS A 2 14.59 38.57 20.53
N LYS A 3 15.50 39.50 20.21
CA LYS A 3 15.77 39.92 18.82
C LYS A 3 16.73 39.00 18.04
N PHE A 4 17.54 38.21 18.73
CA PHE A 4 18.49 37.27 18.12
C PHE A 4 17.81 35.97 17.65
N ILE A 5 16.79 35.52 18.37
CA ILE A 5 16.02 34.31 18.05
C ILE A 5 15.22 34.49 16.74
N ALA A 6 14.72 35.71 16.49
CA ALA A 6 13.96 36.02 15.28
C ALA A 6 14.80 35.93 13.99
N VAL A 7 16.09 36.28 14.04
CA VAL A 7 16.99 36.23 12.87
C VAL A 7 17.39 34.80 12.53
N VAL A 8 17.62 33.96 13.55
CA VAL A 8 17.93 32.52 13.35
C VAL A 8 16.70 31.77 12.84
N ALA A 9 15.49 32.09 13.31
CA ALA A 9 14.25 31.50 12.83
C ALA A 9 13.95 31.86 11.36
N ALA A 10 14.21 33.11 10.96
CA ALA A 10 14.01 33.54 9.56
C ALA A 10 14.98 32.82 8.60
N LEU A 11 16.23 32.61 9.00
CA LEU A 11 17.23 31.87 8.21
C LEU A 11 16.86 30.40 7.98
N PHE A 12 16.22 29.74 8.96
CA PHE A 12 15.71 28.38 8.80
C PHE A 12 14.51 28.29 7.85
N CYS A 13 13.67 29.32 7.78
CA CYS A 13 12.53 29.34 6.87
C CYS A 13 12.94 29.50 5.39
N PHE A 14 14.05 30.20 5.08
CA PHE A 14 14.53 30.33 3.70
C PHE A 14 15.23 29.08 3.17
N ALA A 15 15.87 28.29 4.03
CA ALA A 15 16.48 27.02 3.64
C ALA A 15 15.45 25.95 3.26
N GLY A 16 14.20 26.06 3.74
CA GLY A 16 13.13 25.10 3.45
C GLY A 16 12.55 25.19 2.03
N PHE A 17 12.66 26.34 1.35
CA PHE A 17 12.14 26.50 -0.01
C PHE A 17 13.03 25.85 -1.08
N ALA A 18 14.36 25.86 -0.90
CA ALA A 18 15.29 25.30 -1.87
C ALA A 18 15.11 23.78 -2.07
N PHE A 19 14.76 23.04 -1.01
CA PHE A 19 14.54 21.59 -1.10
C PHE A 19 13.20 21.21 -1.76
N ALA A 20 12.21 22.11 -1.81
CA ALA A 20 10.92 21.82 -2.42
C ALA A 20 10.96 21.94 -3.95
N ASP A 21 11.64 22.97 -4.48
CA ASP A 21 11.84 23.13 -5.91
C ASP A 21 12.74 22.02 -6.48
N GLU A 22 13.80 21.62 -5.77
CA GLU A 22 14.70 20.54 -6.20
C GLU A 22 13.98 19.18 -6.29
N LEU A 23 13.02 18.92 -5.39
CA LEU A 23 12.21 17.70 -5.38
C LEU A 23 11.15 17.70 -6.49
N ALA A 24 10.59 18.88 -6.80
CA ALA A 24 9.66 19.06 -7.92
C ALA A 24 10.35 19.01 -9.30
N GLU A 25 11.62 19.43 -9.39
CA GLU A 25 12.45 19.30 -10.59
C GLU A 25 12.93 17.85 -10.80
N LEU A 26 13.30 17.14 -9.73
CA LEU A 26 13.61 15.69 -9.78
C LEU A 26 12.42 14.86 -10.28
N GLN A 27 11.19 15.21 -9.90
CA GLN A 27 9.97 14.55 -10.39
C GLN A 27 9.68 14.81 -11.89
N LYS A 28 10.30 15.83 -12.49
CA LYS A 28 10.16 16.18 -13.92
C LYS A 28 11.25 15.59 -14.80
N ASP A 29 12.27 14.97 -14.23
CA ASP A 29 13.34 14.33 -14.98
C ASP A 29 12.79 13.08 -15.71
N PRO A 30 12.98 12.94 -17.03
CA PRO A 30 12.55 11.74 -17.78
C PRO A 30 13.23 10.45 -17.30
N ASN A 31 14.28 10.52 -16.49
CA ASN A 31 14.92 9.37 -15.83
C ASN A 31 14.42 9.15 -14.39
N PHE A 32 13.42 9.89 -13.91
CA PHE A 32 12.84 9.67 -12.59
C PHE A 32 12.11 8.33 -12.56
N VAL A 33 12.72 7.38 -11.86
CA VAL A 33 12.11 6.08 -11.62
C VAL A 33 11.17 6.22 -10.43
N ASP A 34 9.86 6.21 -10.70
CA ASP A 34 8.82 6.24 -9.66
C ASP A 34 8.90 4.97 -8.81
N THR A 35 9.57 5.08 -7.65
CA THR A 35 9.66 4.02 -6.65
C THR A 35 8.44 3.98 -5.74
N SER A 36 7.41 4.81 -5.97
CA SER A 36 6.28 4.90 -5.05
C SER A 36 5.38 3.67 -5.15
N THR A 37 4.98 3.17 -3.97
CA THR A 37 3.95 2.15 -3.85
C THR A 37 2.59 2.83 -3.94
N ARG A 38 1.74 2.32 -4.84
CA ARG A 38 0.38 2.81 -5.07
C ARG A 38 -0.60 1.93 -4.30
N LEU A 39 -1.48 2.57 -3.52
CA LEU A 39 -2.58 1.86 -2.85
C LEU A 39 -3.79 1.83 -3.78
N ILE A 40 -4.21 0.63 -4.13
CA ILE A 40 -5.31 0.35 -5.04
C ILE A 40 -6.39 -0.36 -4.22
N ILE A 41 -7.60 0.17 -4.26
CA ILE A 41 -8.78 -0.47 -3.68
C ILE A 41 -9.53 -1.10 -4.85
N PRO A 42 -9.62 -2.45 -4.92
CA PRO A 42 -10.35 -3.12 -5.99
C PRO A 42 -11.80 -2.63 -6.08
N GLU A 43 -12.31 -2.43 -7.29
CA GLU A 43 -13.72 -2.07 -7.51
C GLU A 43 -14.64 -3.21 -7.06
N ASP A 44 -14.30 -4.45 -7.46
CA ASP A 44 -14.89 -5.67 -6.93
C ASP A 44 -13.95 -6.30 -5.90
N GLN A 45 -14.41 -6.33 -4.64
CA GLN A 45 -13.63 -6.88 -3.55
C GLN A 45 -13.88 -8.37 -3.34
N HIS A 46 -14.82 -9.00 -4.05
CA HIS A 46 -15.08 -10.45 -3.95
C HIS A 46 -15.27 -10.96 -2.51
N THR A 47 -15.81 -10.12 -1.61
CA THR A 47 -16.02 -10.45 -0.20
C THR A 47 -17.47 -10.82 0.06
N THR A 48 -17.72 -11.91 0.78
CA THR A 48 -19.04 -12.22 1.35
C THR A 48 -19.26 -11.52 2.69
N SER A 49 -18.18 -11.34 3.44
CA SER A 49 -18.16 -10.69 4.75
C SER A 49 -18.33 -9.18 4.65
N LYS A 50 -19.39 -8.63 5.25
CA LYS A 50 -19.70 -7.18 5.23
C LYS A 50 -18.66 -6.28 5.90
N THR A 51 -17.82 -6.84 6.75
CA THR A 51 -16.78 -6.12 7.50
C THR A 51 -15.40 -6.25 6.85
N ALA A 52 -15.30 -7.05 5.78
CA ALA A 52 -14.06 -7.28 5.08
C ALA A 52 -13.72 -6.10 4.16
N LYS A 53 -12.42 -5.82 4.02
CA LYS A 53 -11.87 -4.83 3.10
C LYS A 53 -10.62 -5.39 2.46
N VAL A 54 -10.50 -5.19 1.15
CA VAL A 54 -9.31 -5.58 0.38
C VAL A 54 -8.52 -4.34 -0.03
N GLN A 55 -7.20 -4.41 0.11
CA GLN A 55 -6.28 -3.36 -0.33
C GLN A 55 -5.09 -4.00 -1.04
N ILE A 56 -4.67 -3.40 -2.16
CA ILE A 56 -3.50 -3.82 -2.94
C ILE A 56 -2.48 -2.69 -2.91
N GLU A 57 -1.34 -2.93 -2.30
CA GLU A 57 -0.17 -2.06 -2.38
C GLU A 57 0.71 -2.55 -3.54
N TYR A 58 0.71 -1.83 -4.66
CA TYR A 58 1.44 -2.21 -5.87
C TYR A 58 2.63 -1.29 -6.10
N THR A 59 3.80 -1.87 -6.37
CA THR A 59 5.04 -1.15 -6.70
C THR A 59 5.37 -1.38 -8.17
N PRO A 60 5.11 -0.38 -9.07
CA PRO A 60 5.27 -0.56 -10.51
C PRO A 60 6.69 -0.88 -10.94
N LEU A 61 7.70 -0.39 -10.21
CA LEU A 61 9.10 -0.61 -10.55
C LEU A 61 9.52 -2.08 -10.49
N THR A 62 9.03 -2.82 -9.48
CA THR A 62 9.42 -4.21 -9.23
C THR A 62 8.37 -5.21 -9.66
N ASP A 63 7.21 -4.73 -10.13
CA ASP A 63 5.99 -5.49 -10.40
C ASP A 63 5.54 -6.33 -9.20
N GLU A 64 5.72 -5.77 -8.01
CA GLU A 64 5.38 -6.42 -6.74
C GLU A 64 4.08 -5.89 -6.17
N ALA A 65 3.24 -6.78 -5.65
CA ALA A 65 2.02 -6.42 -4.96
C ALA A 65 1.91 -7.09 -3.59
N HIS A 66 1.54 -6.29 -2.60
CA HIS A 66 1.07 -6.77 -1.32
C HIS A 66 -0.44 -6.64 -1.26
N VAL A 67 -1.13 -7.76 -1.06
CA VAL A 67 -2.58 -7.78 -0.95
C VAL A 67 -2.98 -8.05 0.49
N TYR A 68 -3.83 -7.20 1.02
CA TYR A 68 -4.33 -7.28 2.38
C TYR A 68 -5.83 -7.47 2.36
N TYR A 69 -6.29 -8.56 2.98
CA TYR A 69 -7.69 -8.75 3.32
C TYR A 69 -7.83 -8.52 4.82
N THR A 70 -8.62 -7.53 5.23
CA THR A 70 -8.82 -7.20 6.65
C THR A 70 -10.29 -7.33 7.01
N CYS A 71 -10.62 -8.10 8.04
CA CYS A 71 -11.97 -8.23 8.56
C CYS A 71 -11.97 -8.30 10.10
N MET A 72 -13.16 -8.23 10.71
CA MET A 72 -13.29 -8.46 12.15
C MET A 72 -12.86 -9.88 12.48
N ALA A 73 -12.07 -10.07 13.54
CA ALA A 73 -11.48 -11.37 13.88
C ALA A 73 -12.52 -12.47 14.14
N VAL A 74 -13.73 -12.11 14.59
CA VAL A 74 -14.84 -13.05 14.81
C VAL A 74 -15.45 -13.57 13.49
N SER A 75 -15.27 -12.84 12.40
CA SER A 75 -15.76 -13.17 11.05
C SER A 75 -14.63 -13.68 10.16
N TYR A 76 -13.44 -13.92 10.72
CA TYR A 76 -12.31 -14.35 9.93
C TYR A 76 -12.43 -15.82 9.54
N ASP A 77 -12.58 -16.07 8.24
CA ASP A 77 -12.43 -17.38 7.63
C ASP A 77 -11.23 -17.37 6.66
N GLN A 78 -10.33 -18.32 6.82
CA GLN A 78 -9.11 -18.39 6.01
C GLN A 78 -9.42 -18.75 4.56
N GLY A 79 -10.43 -19.58 4.30
CA GLY A 79 -10.81 -19.99 2.96
C GLY A 79 -11.41 -18.82 2.18
N GLU A 80 -12.31 -18.06 2.81
CA GLU A 80 -12.86 -16.82 2.26
C GLU A 80 -11.75 -15.83 1.93
N ALA A 81 -10.88 -15.51 2.90
CA ALA A 81 -9.80 -14.54 2.70
C ALA A 81 -8.88 -14.92 1.52
N MET A 82 -8.49 -16.20 1.42
CA MET A 82 -7.64 -16.70 0.36
C MET A 82 -8.34 -16.62 -1.02
N ASN A 83 -9.61 -17.02 -1.10
CA ASN A 83 -10.37 -16.97 -2.34
C ASN A 83 -10.61 -15.54 -2.82
N THR A 84 -10.93 -14.64 -1.89
CA THR A 84 -11.09 -13.21 -2.18
C THR A 84 -9.79 -12.60 -2.70
N VAL A 85 -8.67 -12.83 -2.01
CA VAL A 85 -7.35 -12.33 -2.44
C VAL A 85 -6.97 -12.89 -3.80
N LEU A 86 -7.24 -14.18 -4.04
CA LEU A 86 -6.99 -14.82 -5.32
C LEU A 86 -7.82 -14.17 -6.45
N ALA A 87 -9.10 -13.89 -6.22
CA ALA A 87 -9.98 -13.26 -7.20
C ALA A 87 -9.50 -11.83 -7.52
N CYS A 88 -9.21 -11.01 -6.50
CA CYS A 88 -8.68 -9.66 -6.70
C CYS A 88 -7.33 -9.67 -7.44
N LEU A 89 -6.46 -10.65 -7.16
CA LEU A 89 -5.20 -10.82 -7.89
C LEU A 89 -5.41 -11.20 -9.35
N GLN A 90 -6.39 -12.07 -9.64
CA GLN A 90 -6.72 -12.45 -11.02
C GLN A 90 -7.28 -11.28 -11.83
N ASP A 91 -8.12 -10.45 -11.21
CA ASP A 91 -8.66 -9.27 -11.88
C ASP A 91 -7.56 -8.23 -12.12
N PHE A 92 -6.73 -7.97 -11.11
CA PHE A 92 -5.55 -7.11 -11.27
C PHE A 92 -4.60 -7.63 -12.35
N GLN A 93 -4.38 -8.95 -12.42
CA GLN A 93 -3.55 -9.58 -13.45
C GLN A 93 -4.10 -9.33 -14.86
N LYS A 94 -5.42 -9.47 -15.06
CA LYS A 94 -6.09 -9.25 -16.35
C LYS A 94 -6.07 -7.78 -16.75
N GLU A 95 -6.39 -6.88 -15.83
CA GLU A 95 -6.43 -5.43 -16.05
C GLU A 95 -5.06 -4.89 -16.50
N ASN A 96 -3.98 -5.41 -15.91
CA ASN A 96 -2.62 -4.97 -16.18
C ASN A 96 -1.86 -5.89 -17.17
N GLN A 97 -2.56 -6.84 -17.80
CA GLN A 97 -2.04 -7.72 -18.86
C GLN A 97 -0.79 -8.56 -18.47
N TYR A 98 -0.73 -9.01 -17.22
CA TYR A 98 0.35 -9.91 -16.76
C TYR A 98 0.08 -11.37 -17.17
N TYR A 99 1.13 -12.12 -17.51
CA TYR A 99 1.00 -13.54 -17.86
C TYR A 99 0.83 -14.44 -16.64
N SER A 100 1.56 -14.14 -15.57
CA SER A 100 1.55 -14.92 -14.33
C SER A 100 2.02 -14.07 -13.15
N TYR A 101 1.88 -14.62 -11.95
CA TYR A 101 2.53 -14.11 -10.75
C TYR A 101 3.10 -15.27 -9.94
N LYS A 102 4.05 -14.94 -9.07
CA LYS A 102 4.63 -15.87 -8.09
C LYS A 102 4.49 -15.32 -6.69
N TYR A 103 4.24 -16.20 -5.73
CA TYR A 103 4.29 -15.86 -4.32
C TYR A 103 5.74 -15.69 -3.90
N MET A 104 6.06 -14.52 -3.35
CA MET A 104 7.41 -14.17 -2.92
C MET A 104 7.68 -14.62 -1.48
N ARG A 105 6.61 -14.74 -0.68
CA ARG A 105 6.64 -15.26 0.68
C ARG A 105 5.39 -16.09 0.95
N LYS A 106 5.44 -16.90 2.00
CA LYS A 106 4.24 -17.58 2.52
C LYS A 106 3.27 -16.54 3.04
N ASP A 107 2.00 -16.71 2.70
CA ASP A 107 0.92 -15.89 3.21
C ASP A 107 0.86 -15.93 4.74
N SER A 108 0.50 -14.79 5.33
CA SER A 108 0.52 -14.62 6.78
C SER A 108 -0.76 -13.97 7.28
N VAL A 109 -1.10 -14.26 8.53
CA VAL A 109 -2.27 -13.70 9.20
C VAL A 109 -1.79 -12.98 10.45
N LYS A 110 -2.22 -11.74 10.62
CA LYS A 110 -1.95 -10.94 11.81
C LYS A 110 -3.25 -10.57 12.48
N TYR A 111 -3.28 -10.68 13.80
CA TYR A 111 -4.39 -10.23 14.63
C TYR A 111 -3.97 -8.99 15.40
N PHE A 112 -4.84 -7.99 15.44
CA PHE A 112 -4.61 -6.76 16.18
C PHE A 112 -5.89 -6.24 16.82
N LYS A 113 -5.75 -5.30 17.75
CA LYS A 113 -6.87 -4.59 18.35
C LYS A 113 -6.83 -3.14 17.88
N ASP A 114 -8.00 -2.63 17.55
CA ASP A 114 -8.21 -1.20 17.26
C ASP A 114 -8.39 -0.41 18.58
N ASP A 115 -8.42 0.92 18.50
CA ASP A 115 -8.56 1.85 19.64
C ASP A 115 -9.83 1.57 20.48
N LYS A 116 -10.85 0.98 19.84
CA LYS A 116 -12.10 0.56 20.47
C LYS A 116 -12.04 -0.84 21.11
N ASN A 117 -10.84 -1.41 21.25
CA ASN A 117 -10.61 -2.80 21.71
C ASN A 117 -11.26 -3.89 20.82
N LEU A 118 -11.69 -3.54 19.61
CA LEU A 118 -12.22 -4.49 18.64
C LEU A 118 -11.07 -5.30 18.03
N LYS A 119 -11.22 -6.63 17.98
CA LYS A 119 -10.23 -7.53 17.40
C LYS A 119 -10.43 -7.63 15.89
N TRP A 120 -9.34 -7.45 15.14
CA TRP A 120 -9.28 -7.53 13.69
C TRP A 120 -8.29 -8.61 13.27
N ALA A 121 -8.50 -9.15 12.08
CA ALA A 121 -7.61 -10.09 11.42
C ALA A 121 -7.26 -9.55 10.04
N THR A 122 -5.96 -9.54 9.72
CA THR A 122 -5.46 -9.20 8.39
C THR A 122 -4.73 -10.41 7.81
N TYR A 123 -5.26 -10.92 6.71
CA TYR A 123 -4.57 -11.83 5.81
C TYR A 123 -3.71 -11.02 4.84
N HIS A 124 -2.46 -11.43 4.67
CA HIS A 124 -1.48 -10.79 3.81
C HIS A 124 -0.91 -11.79 2.81
N SER A 125 -0.93 -11.41 1.54
CA SER A 125 -0.20 -12.10 0.48
C SER A 125 0.80 -11.17 -0.18
N TYR A 126 1.95 -11.72 -0.59
CA TYR A 126 3.00 -11.00 -1.28
C TYR A 126 3.35 -11.72 -2.58
N VAL A 127 3.06 -11.05 -3.70
CA VAL A 127 3.25 -11.60 -5.03
C VAL A 127 4.12 -10.69 -5.88
N LYS A 128 4.78 -11.29 -6.87
CA LYS A 128 5.47 -10.60 -7.95
C LYS A 128 4.91 -11.04 -9.29
N PHE A 129 4.49 -10.09 -10.10
CA PHE A 129 3.97 -10.35 -11.44
C PHE A 129 5.11 -10.56 -12.45
N ASN A 130 4.83 -11.35 -13.47
CA ASN A 130 5.70 -11.56 -14.61
C ASN A 130 4.98 -11.08 -15.88
N ARG A 131 5.64 -10.19 -16.62
CA ARG A 131 5.30 -9.82 -17.99
C ARG A 131 6.06 -10.67 -18.99
#